data_AF-A0A929WIG6-F1
#
_entry.id   AF-A0A929WIG6-F1
#
_cell.length_a   1.000
_cell.length_b   1.000
_cell.length_c   1.000
_cell.angle_alpha   90.00
_cell.angle_beta   90.00
_cell.angle_gamma   90.00
#
_symmetry.space_group_name_H-M   'P 1'
#
loop_
_entity.id
_entity.type
_entity.pdbx_description
1 polymer ?
#
loop_
_entity_poly.entity_id
_entity_poly.type
_entity_poly.pdbx_seq_one_letter_code
_entity_poly.pdbx_strand_id
1 'polypeptide(L)'
;MGIYGEFKVTNVYPRYGSDGAVIGTVVSIKQDNPYFAVMDYILNGDQTSKDHDDLLRQIKRQEFYTNFSEFAQQEIVKEIDNANTKSNSNAEAIEKINKLTHTVILNSVMSDGVKYGVVYKQFAEQLPAATDGMKIKAQDIFTVNDPSHTELDGEGKLVIVQANREFTYAGQPASEFKENGYFGQNGIALSYPFAKENTPTQ
;
A
#
# COMPACT_ATOMS: atom_id res chain seq x y z
N MET A 1 19.83 11.05 3.86
CA MET A 1 19.81 10.86 5.33
C MET A 1 18.54 10.10 5.64
N GLY A 2 18.62 8.80 5.88
CA GLY A 2 17.42 7.96 6.07
C GLY A 2 17.82 6.67 6.78
N ILE A 3 17.86 6.72 8.11
CA ILE A 3 18.09 5.56 8.96
C ILE A 3 16.73 5.19 9.54
N TYR A 4 15.99 4.30 8.87
CA TYR A 4 14.88 3.61 9.53
C TYR A 4 15.51 2.49 10.36
N GLY A 5 15.50 2.61 11.68
CA GLY A 5 16.13 1.62 12.55
C GLY A 5 15.40 0.28 12.57
N GLU A 6 16.12 -0.75 13.00
CA GLU A 6 15.56 -2.07 13.26
C GLU A 6 14.67 -2.04 14.50
N PHE A 7 13.39 -2.41 14.33
CA PHE A 7 12.48 -2.69 15.44
C PHE A 7 12.67 -4.12 15.92
N LYS A 8 12.66 -4.34 17.24
CA LYS A 8 12.77 -5.67 17.87
C LYS A 8 11.64 -5.88 18.87
N VAL A 9 10.97 -7.03 18.80
CA VAL A 9 9.98 -7.43 19.82
C VAL A 9 10.71 -7.70 21.13
N THR A 10 10.23 -7.13 22.22
CA THR A 10 10.78 -7.32 23.56
C THR A 10 9.85 -8.12 24.46
N ASN A 11 8.53 -7.92 24.33
CA ASN A 11 7.52 -8.64 25.10
C ASN A 11 6.29 -8.94 24.25
N VAL A 12 5.62 -10.06 24.55
CA VAL A 12 4.34 -10.46 23.95
C VAL A 12 3.45 -11.03 25.05
N TYR A 13 2.27 -10.47 25.26
CA TYR A 13 1.36 -10.94 26.32
C TYR A 13 -0.12 -10.70 25.98
N PRO A 14 -1.05 -11.53 26.49
CA PRO A 14 -2.47 -11.39 26.20
C PRO A 14 -3.07 -10.17 26.90
N ARG A 15 -3.99 -9.49 26.20
CA ARG A 15 -4.86 -8.44 26.74
C ARG A 15 -6.21 -9.05 27.05
N TYR A 16 -6.65 -8.92 28.30
CA TYR A 16 -7.93 -9.46 28.76
C TYR A 16 -9.03 -8.39 28.74
N GLY A 17 -10.24 -8.82 28.36
CA GLY A 17 -11.47 -8.05 28.53
C GLY A 17 -11.99 -8.11 29.97
N SER A 18 -13.04 -7.35 30.25
CA SER A 18 -13.69 -7.30 31.57
C SER A 18 -14.32 -8.64 32.01
N ASP A 19 -14.57 -9.53 31.06
CA ASP A 19 -15.09 -10.88 31.24
C ASP A 19 -13.99 -11.95 31.39
N GLY A 20 -12.71 -11.53 31.35
CA GLY A 20 -11.56 -12.43 31.43
C GLY A 20 -11.21 -13.15 30.12
N ALA A 21 -11.91 -12.87 29.01
CA ALA A 21 -11.56 -13.40 27.71
C ALA A 21 -10.35 -12.64 27.12
N VAL A 22 -9.51 -13.33 26.33
CA VAL A 22 -8.43 -12.67 25.58
C VAL A 22 -9.07 -11.90 24.42
N ILE A 23 -8.94 -10.58 24.44
CA ILE A 23 -9.48 -9.67 23.42
C ILE A 23 -8.41 -9.14 22.47
N GLY A 24 -7.13 -9.36 22.79
CA GLY A 24 -6.00 -8.92 21.98
C GLY A 24 -4.67 -9.40 22.53
N THR A 25 -3.60 -9.03 21.84
CA THR A 25 -2.22 -9.30 22.25
C THR A 25 -1.46 -7.99 22.29
N VAL A 26 -0.83 -7.68 23.42
CA VAL A 26 0.11 -6.57 23.52
C VAL A 26 1.47 -7.05 23.08
N VAL A 27 2.08 -6.30 22.16
CA VAL A 27 3.43 -6.53 21.66
C VAL A 27 4.24 -5.27 21.92
N SER A 28 5.24 -5.37 22.78
CA SER A 28 6.21 -4.29 23.01
C SER A 28 7.33 -4.41 22.00
N ILE A 29 7.61 -3.32 21.28
CA ILE A 29 8.76 -3.23 20.38
C ILE A 29 9.72 -2.15 20.85
N LYS A 30 11.01 -2.36 20.60
CA LYS A 30 12.04 -1.34 20.78
C LYS A 30 12.67 -0.96 19.46
N GLN A 31 13.05 0.31 19.35
CA GLN A 31 13.89 0.85 18.27
C GLN A 31 15.18 1.37 18.91
N ASP A 32 16.35 0.92 18.43
CA ASP A 32 17.65 1.32 18.99
C ASP A 32 18.30 2.51 18.22
N ASN A 33 17.80 2.88 17.02
CA ASN A 33 18.37 3.92 16.15
C ASN A 33 17.26 4.55 15.27
N PRO A 34 17.18 5.87 14.98
CA PRO A 34 18.02 6.98 15.47
C PRO A 34 17.75 7.40 16.92
N TYR A 35 16.69 6.90 17.55
CA TYR A 35 16.38 7.17 18.96
C TYR A 35 15.90 5.90 19.65
N PHE A 36 16.19 5.78 20.95
CA PHE A 36 15.63 4.74 21.79
C PHE A 36 14.14 5.01 21.99
N ALA A 37 13.29 4.15 21.43
CA ALA A 37 11.84 4.18 21.66
C ALA A 37 11.37 2.79 22.06
N VAL A 38 10.47 2.73 23.04
CA VAL A 38 9.70 1.53 23.37
C VAL A 38 8.23 1.84 23.14
N MET A 39 7.57 1.00 22.36
CA MET A 39 6.20 1.22 21.91
C MET A 39 5.40 -0.05 22.12
N ASP A 40 4.17 0.09 22.61
CA ASP A 40 3.25 -1.02 22.80
C ASP A 40 2.17 -0.99 21.71
N TYR A 41 2.04 -2.11 21.01
CA TYR A 41 1.01 -2.32 20.00
C TYR A 41 0.01 -3.35 20.48
N ILE A 42 -1.26 -3.12 20.14
CA ILE A 42 -2.33 -4.08 20.43
C ILE A 42 -2.75 -4.70 19.11
N LEU A 43 -2.45 -5.99 18.94
CA LEU A 43 -2.94 -6.79 17.83
C LEU A 43 -4.25 -7.49 18.22
N ASN A 44 -5.12 -7.70 17.24
CA ASN A 44 -6.42 -8.35 17.46
C ASN A 44 -6.25 -9.85 17.74
N GLY A 45 -7.01 -10.33 18.74
CA GLY A 45 -7.02 -11.73 19.15
C GLY A 45 -5.77 -12.19 19.91
N ASP A 46 -5.76 -13.47 20.28
CA ASP A 46 -4.59 -14.12 20.89
C ASP A 46 -3.56 -14.49 19.81
N GLN A 47 -2.40 -13.86 19.87
CA GLN A 47 -1.26 -14.04 18.98
C GLN A 47 0.02 -14.31 19.77
N THR A 48 -0.09 -14.71 21.03
CA THR A 48 1.05 -14.96 21.92
C THR A 48 1.98 -16.08 21.44
N SER A 49 1.49 -16.95 20.56
CA SER A 49 2.23 -18.06 19.94
C SER A 49 2.87 -17.71 18.59
N LYS A 50 2.65 -16.50 18.06
CA LYS A 50 3.20 -16.08 16.77
C LYS A 50 4.68 -15.71 16.88
N ASP A 51 5.39 -15.93 15.78
CA ASP A 51 6.79 -15.54 15.67
C ASP A 51 6.95 -14.00 15.64
N HIS A 52 8.06 -13.51 16.20
CA HIS A 52 8.34 -12.08 16.32
C HIS A 52 8.37 -11.35 14.97
N ASP A 53 8.82 -11.99 13.89
CA ASP A 53 8.84 -11.39 12.56
C ASP A 53 7.43 -11.24 11.97
N ASP A 54 6.50 -12.15 12.30
CA ASP A 54 5.09 -12.03 11.92
C ASP A 54 4.40 -10.90 12.70
N LEU A 55 4.68 -10.78 14.01
CA LEU A 55 4.19 -9.70 14.86
C LEU A 55 4.72 -8.32 14.41
N LEU A 56 6.02 -8.21 14.13
CA LEU A 56 6.61 -6.97 13.60
C LEU A 56 6.04 -6.59 12.24
N ARG A 57 5.78 -7.56 11.36
CA ARG A 57 5.11 -7.30 10.07
C ARG A 57 3.68 -6.79 10.27
N GLN A 58 2.93 -7.34 11.23
CA GLN A 58 1.59 -6.84 11.58
C GLN A 58 1.62 -5.43 12.16
N ILE A 59 2.58 -5.14 13.04
CA ILE A 59 2.75 -3.82 13.64
C ILE A 59 3.14 -2.78 12.59
N LYS A 60 4.12 -3.10 11.74
CA LYS A 60 4.50 -2.24 10.61
C LYS A 60 3.33 -1.97 9.66
N ARG A 61 2.48 -2.98 9.43
CA ARG A 61 1.20 -2.79 8.70
C ARG A 61 0.28 -1.82 9.41
N GLN A 62 0.04 -2.00 10.70
CA GLN A 62 -0.83 -1.14 11.50
C GLN A 62 -0.32 0.31 11.54
N GLU A 63 0.96 0.52 11.81
CA GLU A 63 1.61 1.83 11.76
C GLU A 63 1.49 2.44 10.37
N PHE A 64 1.74 1.67 9.32
CA PHE A 64 1.53 2.15 7.98
C PHE A 64 0.05 2.52 7.74
N TYR A 65 -0.94 1.73 8.17
CA TYR A 65 -2.34 2.09 8.00
C TYR A 65 -2.71 3.35 8.74
N THR A 66 -2.23 3.53 9.97
CA THR A 66 -2.45 4.77 10.72
C THR A 66 -1.81 5.94 9.99
N ASN A 67 -0.51 5.87 9.67
CA ASN A 67 0.21 6.96 9.01
C ASN A 67 -0.26 7.22 7.58
N PHE A 68 -0.61 6.18 6.82
CA PHE A 68 -1.19 6.29 5.47
C PHE A 68 -2.61 6.83 5.53
N SER A 69 -3.44 6.35 6.46
CA SER A 69 -4.78 6.90 6.65
C SER A 69 -4.69 8.36 7.08
N GLU A 70 -3.77 8.74 7.96
CA GLU A 70 -3.52 10.13 8.33
C GLU A 70 -2.98 10.96 7.16
N PHE A 71 -2.03 10.44 6.38
CA PHE A 71 -1.51 11.12 5.19
C PHE A 71 -2.60 11.29 4.13
N ALA A 72 -3.30 10.21 3.79
CA ALA A 72 -4.42 10.22 2.86
C ALA A 72 -5.52 11.14 3.39
N GLN A 73 -5.85 11.12 4.68
CA GLN A 73 -6.80 12.05 5.29
C GLN A 73 -6.31 13.49 5.21
N GLN A 74 -5.02 13.78 5.43
CA GLN A 74 -4.47 15.14 5.32
C GLN A 74 -4.50 15.64 3.88
N GLU A 75 -4.11 14.81 2.91
CA GLU A 75 -4.22 15.15 1.49
C GLU A 75 -5.68 15.29 1.06
N ILE A 76 -6.57 14.40 1.53
CA ILE A 76 -8.02 14.48 1.35
C ILE A 76 -8.57 15.76 1.96
N VAL A 77 -8.17 16.14 3.16
CA VAL A 77 -8.60 17.39 3.82
C VAL A 77 -8.11 18.60 3.03
N LYS A 78 -6.84 18.65 2.61
CA LYS A 78 -6.32 19.73 1.76
C LYS A 78 -7.09 19.87 0.45
N GLU A 79 -7.37 18.75 -0.21
CA GLU A 79 -8.08 18.75 -1.48
C GLU A 79 -9.59 18.96 -1.34
N ILE A 80 -10.20 18.52 -0.23
CA ILE A 80 -11.56 18.87 0.15
C ILE A 80 -11.66 20.36 0.42
N ASP A 81 -10.70 20.96 1.14
CA ASP A 81 -10.65 22.42 1.35
C ASP A 81 -10.51 23.16 0.00
N ASN A 82 -9.63 22.68 -0.88
CA ASN A 82 -9.50 23.19 -2.24
C ASN A 82 -10.79 23.01 -3.08
N ALA A 83 -11.51 21.91 -2.89
CA ALA A 83 -12.73 21.57 -3.61
C ALA A 83 -13.99 22.26 -3.08
N ASN A 84 -14.08 22.49 -1.76
CA ASN A 84 -15.19 23.15 -1.07
C ASN A 84 -15.26 24.63 -1.42
N THR A 85 -14.15 25.24 -1.84
CA THR A 85 -14.20 26.55 -2.50
C THR A 85 -14.89 26.53 -3.87
N LYS A 86 -15.24 25.35 -4.43
CA LYS A 86 -15.69 25.18 -5.83
C LYS A 86 -16.85 24.18 -6.11
N SER A 87 -17.45 23.45 -5.16
CA SER A 87 -18.48 22.40 -5.44
C SER A 87 -19.71 22.46 -4.53
N ASN A 88 -20.89 22.11 -5.09
CA ASN A 88 -22.21 22.22 -4.43
C ASN A 88 -22.99 20.87 -4.27
N SER A 89 -22.38 19.68 -4.45
CA SER A 89 -23.10 18.39 -4.23
C SER A 89 -22.23 17.21 -3.74
N ASN A 90 -22.88 16.25 -3.06
CA ASN A 90 -22.24 15.03 -2.51
C ASN A 90 -21.63 14.10 -3.58
N ALA A 91 -22.17 14.06 -4.80
CA ALA A 91 -21.66 13.20 -5.87
C ALA A 91 -20.32 13.71 -6.42
N GLU A 92 -20.17 15.03 -6.54
CA GLU A 92 -18.91 15.67 -6.94
C GLU A 92 -17.83 15.48 -5.87
N ALA A 93 -18.21 15.49 -4.59
CA ALA A 93 -17.29 15.23 -3.49
C ALA A 93 -16.74 13.79 -3.52
N ILE A 94 -17.60 12.79 -3.77
CA ILE A 94 -17.20 11.38 -3.90
C ILE A 94 -16.27 11.19 -5.13
N GLU A 95 -16.60 11.78 -6.27
CA GLU A 95 -15.75 11.70 -7.47
C GLU A 95 -14.36 12.31 -7.21
N LYS A 96 -14.31 13.44 -6.50
CA LYS A 96 -13.05 14.10 -6.12
C LYS A 96 -12.24 13.25 -5.14
N ILE A 97 -12.87 12.66 -4.13
CA ILE A 97 -12.19 11.76 -3.19
C ILE A 97 -11.60 10.55 -3.95
N ASN A 98 -12.35 9.92 -4.85
CA ASN A 98 -11.85 8.80 -5.65
C ASN A 98 -10.64 9.19 -6.52
N LYS A 99 -10.71 10.34 -7.21
CA LYS A 99 -9.59 10.87 -8.01
C LYS A 99 -8.35 11.14 -7.15
N LEU A 100 -8.55 11.62 -5.93
CA LEU A 100 -7.45 11.87 -5.02
C LEU A 100 -6.83 10.58 -4.48
N THR A 101 -7.63 9.60 -4.09
CA THR A 101 -7.14 8.27 -3.70
C THR A 101 -6.27 7.68 -4.80
N HIS A 102 -6.70 7.77 -6.06
CA HIS A 102 -5.93 7.33 -7.20
C HIS A 102 -4.60 8.10 -7.34
N THR A 103 -4.61 9.43 -7.17
CA THR A 103 -3.41 10.27 -7.22
C THR A 103 -2.41 9.90 -6.10
N VAL A 104 -2.89 9.67 -4.88
CA VAL A 104 -2.05 9.28 -3.74
C VAL A 104 -1.40 7.92 -3.98
N ILE A 105 -2.16 6.94 -4.48
CA ILE A 105 -1.63 5.63 -4.85
C ILE A 105 -0.53 5.80 -5.90
N LEU A 106 -0.80 6.55 -6.97
CA LEU A 106 0.12 6.79 -8.07
C LEU A 106 1.44 7.42 -7.60
N ASN A 107 1.35 8.52 -6.84
CA ASN A 107 2.52 9.20 -6.29
C ASN A 107 3.33 8.27 -5.39
N SER A 108 2.67 7.45 -4.58
CA SER A 108 3.36 6.52 -3.67
C SER A 108 4.13 5.45 -4.42
N VAL A 109 3.56 4.88 -5.48
CA VAL A 109 4.21 3.80 -6.25
C VAL A 109 5.27 4.33 -7.21
N MET A 110 5.06 5.50 -7.82
CA MET A 110 6.02 6.11 -8.74
C MET A 110 7.26 6.67 -8.07
N SER A 111 7.16 7.04 -6.79
CA SER A 111 8.28 7.61 -6.02
C SER A 111 9.10 6.55 -5.29
N ASP A 112 8.87 5.26 -5.57
CA ASP A 112 9.39 4.13 -4.79
C ASP A 112 9.08 4.26 -3.27
N GLY A 113 8.01 4.99 -2.93
CA GLY A 113 7.64 5.28 -1.54
C GLY A 113 6.98 4.10 -0.81
N VAL A 114 6.61 3.04 -1.54
CA VAL A 114 5.94 1.86 -0.95
C VAL A 114 6.97 0.86 -0.46
N LYS A 115 7.23 0.89 0.86
CA LYS A 115 8.27 0.06 1.50
C LYS A 115 7.88 -1.38 1.82
N TYR A 116 6.58 -1.66 1.91
CA TYR A 116 6.06 -2.93 2.39
C TYR A 116 5.17 -3.57 1.34
N GLY A 117 5.34 -4.86 1.05
CA GLY A 117 4.59 -5.53 0.00
C GLY A 117 3.09 -5.55 0.31
N VAL A 118 2.74 -5.89 1.54
CA VAL A 118 1.35 -5.84 2.06
C VAL A 118 0.64 -4.48 1.90
N VAL A 119 1.38 -3.37 1.83
CA VAL A 119 0.83 -2.04 1.55
C VAL A 119 0.52 -1.91 0.08
N TYR A 120 1.49 -2.27 -0.76
CA TYR A 120 1.34 -2.31 -2.19
C TYR A 120 0.10 -3.12 -2.58
N LYS A 121 -0.09 -4.28 -1.94
CA LYS A 121 -1.26 -5.14 -2.13
C LYS A 121 -2.57 -4.39 -1.90
N GLN A 122 -2.68 -3.65 -0.81
CA GLN A 122 -3.90 -2.91 -0.52
C GLN A 122 -4.17 -1.78 -1.52
N PHE A 123 -3.14 -1.06 -1.96
CA PHE A 123 -3.29 -0.08 -3.02
C PHE A 123 -3.77 -0.71 -4.32
N ALA A 124 -3.17 -1.85 -4.69
CA ALA A 124 -3.56 -2.61 -5.85
C ALA A 124 -5.03 -3.07 -5.76
N GLU A 125 -5.47 -3.53 -4.59
CA GLU A 125 -6.86 -3.98 -4.35
C GLU A 125 -7.90 -2.85 -4.37
N GLN A 126 -7.50 -1.58 -4.20
CA GLN A 126 -8.41 -0.43 -4.36
C GLN A 126 -8.61 -0.01 -5.82
N LEU A 127 -7.75 -0.45 -6.73
CA LEU A 127 -7.79 -0.07 -8.13
C LEU A 127 -8.64 -1.04 -8.96
N PRO A 128 -9.30 -0.57 -10.04
CA PRO A 128 -10.02 -1.44 -10.94
C PRO A 128 -9.10 -2.52 -11.53
N ALA A 129 -9.51 -3.79 -11.42
CA ALA A 129 -8.81 -4.89 -12.07
C ALA A 129 -9.13 -4.93 -13.57
N ALA A 130 -8.10 -5.05 -14.41
CA ALA A 130 -8.24 -5.16 -15.85
C ALA A 130 -9.03 -6.43 -16.23
N THR A 131 -9.99 -6.25 -17.12
CA THR A 131 -10.81 -7.33 -17.69
C THR A 131 -10.88 -7.18 -19.20
N ASP A 132 -11.01 -8.30 -19.91
CA ASP A 132 -11.07 -8.29 -21.38
C ASP A 132 -12.19 -7.39 -21.88
N GLY A 133 -11.85 -6.49 -22.80
CA GLY A 133 -12.76 -5.48 -23.35
C GLY A 133 -12.87 -4.20 -22.51
N MET A 134 -12.18 -4.08 -21.38
CA MET A 134 -12.14 -2.85 -20.59
C MET A 134 -11.51 -1.72 -21.41
N LYS A 135 -12.21 -0.60 -21.54
CA LYS A 135 -11.69 0.62 -22.16
C LYS A 135 -10.87 1.39 -21.13
N ILE A 136 -9.59 1.57 -21.43
CA ILE A 136 -8.65 2.30 -20.59
C ILE A 136 -8.39 3.65 -21.23
N LYS A 137 -8.65 4.74 -20.52
CA LYS A 137 -8.36 6.11 -20.96
C LYS A 137 -6.93 6.48 -20.61
N ALA A 138 -6.42 7.53 -21.25
CA ALA A 138 -5.17 8.14 -20.81
C ALA A 138 -5.27 8.57 -19.35
N GLN A 139 -4.20 8.34 -18.59
CA GLN A 139 -4.06 8.57 -17.14
C GLN A 139 -4.87 7.65 -16.23
N ASP A 140 -5.65 6.71 -16.77
CA ASP A 140 -6.30 5.70 -15.94
C ASP A 140 -5.24 4.85 -15.23
N ILE A 141 -5.55 4.48 -14.00
CA ILE A 141 -4.77 3.57 -13.16
C ILE A 141 -5.62 2.35 -12.90
N PHE A 142 -5.02 1.18 -13.06
CA PHE A 142 -5.69 -0.10 -12.94
C PHE A 142 -4.68 -1.16 -12.48
N THR A 143 -5.17 -2.37 -12.20
CA THR A 143 -4.31 -3.51 -11.88
C THR A 143 -4.39 -4.61 -12.91
N VAL A 144 -3.27 -5.27 -13.16
CA VAL A 144 -3.17 -6.47 -13.98
C VAL A 144 -2.66 -7.60 -13.10
N ASN A 145 -3.28 -8.77 -13.19
CA ASN A 145 -2.81 -9.95 -12.49
C ASN A 145 -1.54 -10.51 -13.17
N ASP A 146 -0.45 -10.65 -12.41
CA ASP A 146 0.77 -11.34 -12.81
C ASP A 146 0.89 -12.69 -12.07
N PRO A 147 0.31 -13.77 -12.61
CA PRO A 147 0.37 -15.08 -11.96
C PRO A 147 1.80 -15.64 -11.91
N SER A 148 2.72 -15.12 -12.73
CA SER A 148 4.12 -15.56 -12.79
C SER A 148 5.01 -14.89 -11.74
N HIS A 149 4.53 -13.80 -11.13
CA HIS A 149 5.26 -13.07 -10.10
C HIS A 149 5.51 -13.94 -8.87
N THR A 150 6.70 -13.85 -8.27
CA THR A 150 6.99 -14.49 -6.97
C THR A 150 7.02 -13.39 -5.92
N GLU A 151 6.20 -13.54 -4.88
CA GLU A 151 6.05 -12.49 -3.86
C GLU A 151 7.36 -12.29 -3.08
N LEU A 152 7.72 -11.03 -2.85
CA LEU A 152 8.91 -10.62 -2.12
C LEU A 152 8.61 -10.22 -0.67
N ASP A 153 7.42 -9.69 -0.40
CA ASP A 153 6.99 -9.20 0.92
C ASP A 153 5.46 -9.20 1.12
N GLY A 154 4.76 -10.17 0.53
CA GLY A 154 3.31 -10.33 0.70
C GLY A 154 2.45 -9.35 -0.11
N GLU A 155 3.01 -8.81 -1.19
CA GLU A 155 2.37 -7.88 -2.12
C GLU A 155 1.28 -8.50 -2.99
N GLY A 156 1.17 -9.83 -3.00
CA GLY A 156 0.23 -10.54 -3.87
C GLY A 156 0.67 -10.58 -5.33
N LYS A 157 -0.31 -10.74 -6.24
CA LYS A 157 -0.07 -10.95 -7.68
C LYS A 157 -0.56 -9.80 -8.56
N LEU A 158 -1.23 -8.80 -7.99
CA LEU A 158 -1.67 -7.65 -8.76
C LEU A 158 -0.50 -6.72 -9.00
N VAL A 159 -0.39 -6.18 -10.21
CA VAL A 159 0.59 -5.16 -10.57
C VAL A 159 -0.17 -3.90 -10.96
N ILE A 160 0.20 -2.77 -10.36
CA ILE A 160 -0.37 -1.45 -10.65
C ILE A 160 0.17 -0.96 -12.00
N VAL A 161 -0.73 -0.49 -12.86
CA VAL A 161 -0.41 0.00 -14.20
C VAL A 161 -1.04 1.38 -14.40
N GLN A 162 -0.30 2.29 -15.00
CA GLN A 162 -0.80 3.57 -15.48
C GLN A 162 -0.83 3.59 -17.01
N ALA A 163 -1.95 3.99 -17.58
CA ALA A 163 -2.05 4.25 -19.01
C ALA A 163 -1.58 5.67 -19.35
N ASN A 164 -0.71 5.78 -20.35
CA ASN A 164 -0.33 7.07 -20.95
C ASN A 164 -1.23 7.43 -22.13
N ARG A 165 -1.88 6.42 -22.74
CA ARG A 165 -2.74 6.56 -23.92
C ARG A 165 -4.00 5.72 -23.76
N GLU A 166 -5.03 6.05 -24.53
CA GLU A 166 -6.24 5.25 -24.60
C GLU A 166 -5.99 3.93 -25.35
N PHE A 167 -6.49 2.82 -24.81
CA PHE A 167 -6.51 1.52 -25.47
C PHE A 167 -7.63 0.63 -24.91
N THR A 168 -7.88 -0.51 -25.55
CA THR A 168 -8.79 -1.54 -25.02
C THR A 168 -7.95 -2.70 -24.50
N TYR A 169 -8.12 -3.04 -23.22
CA TYR A 169 -7.47 -4.20 -22.63
C TYR A 169 -8.02 -5.48 -23.27
N ALA A 170 -7.13 -6.36 -23.70
CA ALA A 170 -7.45 -7.59 -24.43
C ALA A 170 -6.65 -8.77 -23.88
N GLY A 171 -6.45 -8.80 -22.55
CA GLY A 171 -5.78 -9.90 -21.87
C GLY A 171 -4.25 -9.82 -21.93
N GLN A 172 -3.68 -8.63 -22.18
CA GLN A 172 -2.23 -8.46 -22.21
C GLN A 172 -1.64 -8.88 -20.85
N PRO A 173 -0.58 -9.72 -20.83
CA PRO A 173 0.06 -10.12 -19.59
C PRO A 173 0.78 -8.93 -18.94
N ALA A 174 0.95 -8.97 -17.61
CA ALA A 174 1.64 -7.91 -16.86
C ALA A 174 3.03 -7.56 -17.43
N SER A 175 3.73 -8.51 -18.04
CA SER A 175 5.03 -8.31 -18.69
C SER A 175 5.00 -7.32 -19.86
N GLU A 176 3.87 -7.16 -20.56
CA GLU A 176 3.76 -6.19 -21.65
C GLU A 176 3.82 -4.74 -21.18
N PHE A 177 3.42 -4.49 -19.93
CA PHE A 177 3.38 -3.18 -19.32
C PHE A 177 4.71 -2.77 -18.67
N LYS A 178 5.69 -3.68 -18.57
CA LYS A 178 7.04 -3.35 -18.07
C LYS A 178 7.74 -2.39 -19.03
N GLU A 179 8.77 -1.68 -18.55
CA GLU A 179 9.57 -0.76 -19.38
C GLU A 179 10.08 -1.41 -20.68
N ASN A 180 10.48 -2.69 -20.58
CA ASN A 180 10.96 -3.49 -21.70
C ASN A 180 9.85 -4.27 -22.44
N GLY A 181 8.60 -4.18 -22.00
CA GLY A 181 7.44 -4.76 -22.68
C GLY A 181 6.92 -3.90 -23.82
N TYR A 182 6.05 -4.44 -24.68
CA TYR A 182 5.52 -3.73 -25.84
C TYR A 182 4.81 -2.42 -25.44
N PHE A 183 3.96 -2.43 -24.41
CA PHE A 183 3.22 -1.24 -23.99
C PHE A 183 4.15 -0.20 -23.35
N GLY A 184 5.13 -0.63 -22.56
CA GLY A 184 6.13 0.25 -21.94
C GLY A 184 7.00 0.94 -22.98
N GLN A 185 7.61 0.17 -23.90
CA GLN A 185 8.50 0.72 -24.93
C GLN A 185 7.79 1.68 -25.89
N ASN A 186 6.51 1.43 -26.18
CA ASN A 186 5.72 2.30 -27.06
C ASN A 186 5.05 3.46 -26.31
N GLY A 187 5.29 3.60 -25.01
CA GLY A 187 4.73 4.66 -24.17
C GLY A 187 3.19 4.62 -24.12
N ILE A 188 2.60 3.43 -24.22
CA ILE A 188 1.14 3.24 -24.15
C ILE A 188 0.70 3.14 -22.68
N ALA A 189 1.41 2.34 -21.89
CA ALA A 189 1.14 2.14 -20.47
C ALA A 189 2.40 1.60 -19.77
N LEU A 190 2.55 1.87 -18.47
CA LEU A 190 3.69 1.42 -17.68
C LEU A 190 3.24 0.79 -16.36
N SER A 191 3.84 -0.35 -16.02
CA SER A 191 3.64 -1.04 -14.75
C SER A 191 4.62 -0.58 -13.69
N TYR A 192 4.13 -0.50 -12.45
CA TYR A 192 4.91 -0.20 -11.25
C TYR A 192 4.85 -1.42 -10.31
N PRO A 193 5.62 -2.49 -10.56
CA PRO A 193 5.65 -3.66 -9.68
C PRO A 193 6.24 -3.31 -8.31
N PHE A 194 5.87 -4.03 -7.26
CA PHE A 194 6.53 -3.89 -5.97
C PHE A 194 8.01 -4.26 -6.09
N ALA A 195 8.87 -3.34 -5.66
CA ALA A 195 10.30 -3.58 -5.52
C ALA A 195 10.67 -3.47 -4.04
N LYS A 196 11.28 -4.52 -3.50
CA LYS A 196 11.86 -4.46 -2.16
C LYS A 196 13.16 -3.67 -2.23
N GLU A 197 13.32 -2.66 -1.36
CA GLU A 197 14.63 -2.00 -1.21
C GLU A 197 15.69 -3.05 -0.90
N ASN A 198 16.71 -3.16 -1.77
CA ASN A 198 17.89 -3.95 -1.46
C ASN A 198 18.69 -3.16 -0.42
N THR A 199 18.69 -3.62 0.83
CA THR A 199 19.63 -3.10 1.82
C THR A 199 21.04 -3.37 1.27
N PRO A 200 21.91 -2.36 1.11
CA PRO A 200 23.28 -2.61 0.68
C PRO A 200 23.94 -3.56 1.66
N THR A 201 24.42 -4.71 1.17
CA THR A 201 25.26 -5.60 1.95
C THR A 201 26.47 -4.81 2.42
N GLN A 202 26.61 -4.66 3.73
CA GLN A 202 27.71 -3.95 4.36
C GLN A 202 29.00 -4.77 4.28
#